data_AF-A0AAV8ZHR2-F1
#
_entry.id   AF-A0AAV8ZHR2-F1
#
_cell.length_a   1.000
_cell.length_b   1.000
_cell.length_c   1.000
_cell.angle_alpha   90.00
_cell.angle_beta   90.00
_cell.angle_gamma   90.00
#
_symmetry.space_group_name_H-M   'P 1'
#
loop_
_entity.id
_entity.type
_entity.pdbx_description
1 polymer ?
#
loop_
_entity_poly.entity_id
_entity_poly.type
_entity_poly.pdbx_seq_one_letter_code
_entity_poly.pdbx_strand_id
1 'polypeptide(L)'
;MFQSESPLLYKLKPAVTDLLKNICGNYMDFVKVKTVNIFHLDHKNPRNFLPNEKLYLGILAHESLQELKKDANFHPKIVDDFYSSYLKFYIRLTSEIKERFTFEDEIFNIVHVLEPKYAQTYEQKSLLNVLQRFSFLYQIVDRQELDNEWRSHALLVHSSLGLDCNLQAEEYWAKVFNLKNAGNSEIYKNLKAVVSLLLILSFSNASVERLFSDLNNVKTDLKNRLKTDTVAAILATKDSIKHQGGILKFTPIDKMIKMEKNVNVSVQRVDFLT
;
A
#
# COMPACT_ATOMS: atom_id res chain seq x y z
N MET A 1 -5.28 0.96 -1.96
CA MET A 1 -4.08 0.52 -1.21
C MET A 1 -3.05 -0.14 -2.12
N PHE A 2 -3.36 -1.26 -2.79
CA PHE A 2 -2.38 -2.07 -3.53
C PHE A 2 -1.70 -1.40 -4.74
N GLN A 3 -2.26 -0.32 -5.29
CA GLN A 3 -1.71 0.45 -6.42
C GLN A 3 -1.03 1.78 -6.03
N SER A 4 -0.95 2.07 -4.73
CA SER A 4 -0.36 3.30 -4.21
C SER A 4 1.16 3.21 -4.13
N GLU A 5 1.83 4.35 -4.34
CA GLU A 5 3.28 4.51 -4.17
C GLU A 5 3.66 4.88 -2.73
N SER A 6 2.67 5.13 -1.85
CA SER A 6 2.87 5.42 -0.44
C SER A 6 3.34 4.18 0.35
N PRO A 7 4.04 4.36 1.48
CA PRO A 7 4.55 3.27 2.29
C PRO A 7 3.44 2.69 3.15
N LEU A 8 2.63 1.83 2.56
CA LEU A 8 1.42 1.28 3.18
C LEU A 8 1.62 -0.11 3.78
N LEU A 9 2.86 -0.55 4.00
CA LEU A 9 3.17 -1.88 4.53
C LEU A 9 2.44 -2.15 5.87
N TYR A 10 2.38 -1.14 6.75
CA TYR A 10 1.67 -1.21 8.03
C TYR A 10 0.15 -1.39 7.90
N LYS A 11 -0.45 -1.00 6.77
CA LYS A 11 -1.90 -1.18 6.50
C LYS A 11 -2.24 -2.54 5.91
N LEU A 12 -1.24 -3.34 5.50
CA LEU A 12 -1.47 -4.52 4.68
C LEU A 12 -2.15 -5.63 5.44
N LYS A 13 -1.59 -6.01 6.59
CA LYS A 13 -2.14 -7.05 7.44
C LYS A 13 -3.57 -6.70 7.89
N PRO A 14 -3.87 -5.48 8.38
CA PRO A 14 -5.24 -5.05 8.64
C PRO A 14 -6.16 -5.17 7.40
N ALA A 15 -5.75 -4.62 6.25
CA ALA A 15 -6.59 -4.62 5.05
C ALA A 15 -6.91 -6.04 4.54
N VAL A 16 -5.94 -6.95 4.56
CA VAL A 16 -6.14 -8.36 4.17
C VAL A 16 -6.97 -9.10 5.22
N THR A 17 -6.80 -8.78 6.51
CA THR A 17 -7.65 -9.33 7.58
C THR A 17 -9.11 -8.97 7.36
N ASP A 18 -9.40 -7.70 7.08
CA ASP A 18 -10.76 -7.22 6.85
C ASP A 18 -11.35 -7.81 5.57
N LEU A 19 -10.56 -7.92 4.50
CA LEU A 19 -10.97 -8.60 3.27
C LEU A 19 -11.35 -10.06 3.54
N LEU A 20 -10.50 -10.80 4.26
CA LEU A 20 -10.77 -12.20 4.61
C LEU A 20 -12.00 -12.32 5.51
N LYS A 21 -12.19 -11.44 6.48
CA LYS A 21 -13.39 -11.43 7.33
C LYS A 21 -14.66 -11.16 6.52
N ASN A 22 -14.62 -10.21 5.60
CA ASN A 22 -15.76 -9.92 4.72
C ASN A 22 -16.10 -11.12 3.83
N ILE A 23 -15.08 -11.75 3.22
CA ILE A 23 -15.27 -12.94 2.40
C ILE A 23 -15.82 -14.11 3.23
N CYS A 24 -15.21 -14.41 4.38
CA CYS A 24 -15.64 -15.52 5.23
C CYS A 24 -17.02 -15.27 5.83
N GLY A 25 -17.35 -14.01 6.15
CA GLY A 25 -18.66 -13.63 6.67
C GLY A 25 -19.82 -13.90 5.71
N ASN A 26 -19.54 -14.10 4.42
CA ASN A 26 -20.58 -14.44 3.44
C ASN A 26 -21.09 -15.89 3.58
N TYR A 27 -20.26 -16.80 4.10
CA TYR A 27 -20.59 -18.23 4.18
C TYR A 27 -20.33 -18.91 5.54
N MET A 28 -19.65 -18.24 6.46
CA MET A 28 -19.33 -18.75 7.80
C MET A 28 -20.08 -17.96 8.87
N ASP A 29 -20.20 -18.58 10.05
CA ASP A 29 -20.77 -17.90 11.22
C ASP A 29 -20.01 -16.61 11.57
N PHE A 30 -20.75 -15.51 11.64
CA PHE A 30 -20.19 -14.16 11.81
C PHE A 30 -19.53 -13.96 13.18
N VAL A 31 -20.01 -14.65 14.22
CA VAL A 31 -19.41 -14.59 15.56
C VAL A 31 -18.04 -15.28 15.54
N LYS A 32 -17.95 -16.45 14.89
CA LYS A 32 -16.66 -17.15 14.71
C LYS A 32 -15.66 -16.32 13.92
N VAL A 33 -16.08 -15.71 12.80
CA VAL A 33 -15.22 -14.87 11.95
C VAL A 33 -14.68 -13.64 12.69
N LYS A 34 -15.46 -13.07 13.61
CA LYS A 34 -15.04 -11.92 14.42
C LYS A 34 -14.08 -12.27 15.56
N THR A 35 -14.29 -13.42 16.19
CA THR A 35 -13.60 -13.80 17.43
C THR A 35 -12.28 -14.53 17.19
N VAL A 36 -12.20 -15.35 16.15
CA VAL A 36 -11.01 -16.15 15.85
C VAL A 36 -10.07 -15.39 14.93
N ASN A 37 -8.76 -15.59 15.09
CA ASN A 37 -7.78 -15.09 14.12
C ASN A 37 -8.09 -15.69 12.74
N ILE A 38 -8.41 -14.83 11.78
CA ILE A 38 -8.90 -15.23 10.46
C ILE A 38 -7.88 -16.06 9.67
N PHE A 39 -6.57 -15.86 9.91
CA PHE A 39 -5.50 -16.64 9.26
C PHE A 39 -5.48 -18.09 9.77
N HIS A 40 -5.74 -18.31 11.06
CA HIS A 40 -5.78 -19.63 11.69
C HIS A 40 -7.15 -20.30 11.66
N LEU A 41 -8.21 -19.55 11.31
CA LEU A 41 -9.55 -20.11 11.18
C LEU A 41 -9.59 -21.17 10.07
N ASP A 42 -10.03 -22.38 10.38
CA ASP A 42 -10.26 -23.41 9.36
C ASP A 42 -11.51 -23.06 8.53
N HIS A 43 -11.25 -22.43 7.38
CA HIS A 43 -12.23 -21.97 6.42
C HIS A 43 -12.73 -23.08 5.48
N LYS A 44 -12.17 -24.29 5.58
CA LYS A 44 -12.60 -25.46 4.82
C LYS A 44 -13.54 -26.37 5.63
N ASN A 45 -13.61 -26.16 6.94
CA ASN A 45 -14.40 -26.99 7.85
C ASN A 45 -15.92 -26.73 7.72
N PRO A 46 -16.71 -27.72 7.28
CA PRO A 46 -18.16 -27.56 7.12
C PRO A 46 -18.91 -27.21 8.41
N ARG A 47 -18.37 -27.53 9.59
CA ARG A 47 -18.99 -27.18 10.89
C ARG A 47 -19.03 -25.68 11.17
N ASN A 48 -18.29 -24.90 10.38
CA ASN A 48 -18.25 -23.45 10.50
C ASN A 48 -19.15 -22.76 9.47
N PHE A 49 -19.75 -23.51 8.54
CA PHE A 49 -20.56 -22.95 7.47
C PHE A 49 -21.98 -22.70 7.93
N LEU A 50 -22.59 -21.66 7.37
CA LEU A 50 -24.00 -21.41 7.53
C LEU A 50 -24.80 -22.36 6.61
N PRO A 51 -26.02 -22.76 7.02
CA PRO A 51 -26.97 -23.41 6.13
C PRO A 51 -27.24 -22.55 4.88
N ASN A 52 -27.58 -23.19 3.76
CA ASN A 52 -27.77 -22.53 2.46
C ASN A 52 -28.73 -21.33 2.53
N GLU A 53 -29.78 -21.44 3.35
CA GLU A 53 -30.81 -20.41 3.52
C GLU A 53 -30.30 -19.16 4.27
N LYS A 54 -29.19 -19.29 4.98
CA LYS A 54 -28.57 -18.23 5.78
C LYS A 54 -27.32 -17.64 5.12
N LEU A 55 -26.90 -18.13 3.96
CA LEU A 55 -25.78 -17.59 3.21
C LEU A 55 -26.09 -16.18 2.69
N TYR A 56 -25.11 -15.29 2.74
CA TYR A 56 -25.28 -13.92 2.25
C TYR A 56 -24.90 -13.82 0.77
N LEU A 57 -25.91 -13.85 -0.12
CA LEU A 57 -25.72 -13.73 -1.57
C LEU A 57 -25.64 -12.28 -2.07
N GLY A 58 -26.02 -11.32 -1.24
CA GLY A 58 -26.34 -9.96 -1.68
C GLY A 58 -27.75 -9.84 -2.24
N ILE A 59 -28.28 -8.61 -2.27
CA ILE A 59 -29.70 -8.32 -2.57
C ILE A 59 -30.07 -8.77 -3.99
N LEU A 60 -29.32 -8.32 -5.00
CA LEU A 60 -29.63 -8.61 -6.41
C LEU A 60 -29.58 -10.10 -6.73
N ALA A 61 -28.54 -10.80 -6.27
CA ALA A 61 -28.42 -12.24 -6.49
C ALA A 61 -29.53 -13.02 -5.79
N HIS A 62 -29.95 -12.57 -4.60
CA HIS A 62 -31.10 -13.14 -3.90
C HIS A 62 -32.38 -12.92 -4.70
N GLU A 63 -32.65 -11.71 -5.19
CA GLU A 63 -33.83 -11.39 -6.01
C GLU A 63 -33.86 -12.23 -7.30
N SER A 64 -32.76 -12.31 -8.04
CA SER A 64 -32.66 -13.15 -9.24
C SER A 64 -32.91 -14.62 -8.94
N LEU A 65 -32.43 -15.13 -7.79
CA LEU A 65 -32.70 -16.50 -7.37
C LEU A 65 -34.18 -16.73 -7.04
N GLN A 66 -34.85 -15.73 -6.45
CA GLN A 66 -36.29 -15.79 -6.17
C GLN A 66 -37.12 -15.70 -7.45
N GLU A 67 -36.70 -14.93 -8.43
CA GLU A 67 -37.33 -14.86 -9.75
C GLU A 67 -37.19 -16.19 -10.49
N LEU A 68 -35.99 -16.78 -10.50
CA LEU A 68 -35.74 -18.09 -11.11
C LEU A 68 -36.61 -19.20 -10.50
N LYS A 69 -36.87 -19.15 -9.18
CA LYS A 69 -37.75 -20.11 -8.50
C LYS A 69 -39.23 -20.00 -8.90
N LYS A 70 -39.66 -18.91 -9.53
CA LYS A 70 -41.04 -18.71 -9.99
C LYS A 70 -41.30 -19.31 -11.38
N ASP A 71 -40.25 -19.69 -12.11
CA ASP A 71 -40.38 -20.31 -13.42
C ASP A 71 -41.00 -21.71 -13.31
N ALA A 72 -41.97 -22.03 -14.18
CA ALA A 72 -42.65 -23.32 -14.23
C ALA A 72 -41.70 -24.48 -14.59
N ASN A 73 -40.58 -24.20 -15.27
CA ASN A 73 -39.57 -25.18 -15.65
C ASN A 73 -38.41 -25.26 -14.64
N PHE A 74 -38.53 -24.62 -13.47
CA PHE A 74 -37.47 -24.58 -12.47
C PHE A 74 -37.19 -25.96 -11.88
N HIS A 75 -35.93 -26.40 -11.94
CA HIS A 75 -35.47 -27.63 -11.30
C HIS A 75 -34.71 -27.32 -9.99
N PRO A 76 -35.13 -27.84 -8.82
CA PRO A 76 -34.51 -27.53 -7.51
C PRO A 76 -32.99 -27.72 -7.45
N LYS A 77 -32.48 -28.74 -8.16
CA LYS A 77 -31.03 -29.02 -8.29
C LYS A 77 -30.20 -27.81 -8.75
N ILE A 78 -30.76 -26.90 -9.55
CA ILE A 78 -30.05 -25.69 -10.01
C ILE A 78 -29.63 -24.82 -8.82
N VAL A 79 -30.48 -24.73 -7.79
CA VAL A 79 -30.18 -23.95 -6.58
C VAL A 79 -29.10 -24.63 -5.74
N ASP A 80 -29.14 -25.97 -5.62
CA ASP A 80 -28.11 -26.72 -4.90
C ASP A 80 -26.74 -26.65 -5.60
N ASP A 81 -26.72 -26.75 -6.94
CA ASP A 81 -25.51 -26.61 -7.76
C ASP A 81 -24.95 -25.18 -7.68
N PHE A 82 -25.82 -24.18 -7.64
CA PHE A 82 -25.44 -22.78 -7.42
C PHE A 82 -24.79 -22.58 -6.05
N TYR A 83 -25.43 -22.99 -4.95
CA TYR A 83 -24.85 -22.85 -3.61
C TYR A 83 -23.55 -23.64 -3.45
N SER A 84 -23.47 -24.82 -4.05
CA SER A 84 -22.25 -25.62 -4.08
C SER A 84 -21.11 -24.88 -4.80
N SER A 85 -21.38 -24.25 -5.93
CA SER A 85 -20.41 -23.48 -6.70
C SER A 85 -19.99 -22.20 -5.98
N TYR A 86 -20.96 -21.49 -5.39
CA TYR A 86 -20.77 -20.31 -4.55
C TYR A 86 -19.82 -20.62 -3.38
N LEU A 87 -20.08 -21.70 -2.65
CA LEU A 87 -19.27 -22.10 -1.50
C LEU A 87 -17.85 -22.51 -1.94
N LYS A 88 -17.73 -23.31 -3.01
CA LYS A 88 -16.42 -23.70 -3.58
C LYS A 88 -15.60 -22.48 -3.99
N PHE A 89 -16.23 -21.48 -4.61
CA PHE A 89 -15.58 -20.25 -5.01
C PHE A 89 -14.98 -19.53 -3.80
N TYR A 90 -15.79 -19.28 -2.76
CA TYR A 90 -15.30 -18.55 -1.58
C TYR A 90 -14.24 -19.32 -0.79
N ILE A 91 -14.40 -20.64 -0.63
CA ILE A 91 -13.37 -21.48 0.01
C ILE A 91 -12.05 -21.41 -0.77
N ARG A 92 -12.11 -21.49 -2.10
CA ARG A 92 -10.90 -21.39 -2.94
C ARG A 92 -10.28 -20.00 -2.83
N LEU A 93 -11.09 -18.95 -2.93
CA LEU A 93 -10.63 -17.56 -2.81
C LEU A 93 -9.95 -17.30 -1.46
N THR A 94 -10.56 -17.73 -0.34
CA THR A 94 -9.95 -17.63 0.98
C THR A 94 -8.62 -18.38 1.06
N SER A 95 -8.53 -19.57 0.46
CA SER A 95 -7.29 -20.37 0.43
C SER A 95 -6.18 -19.63 -0.31
N GLU A 96 -6.45 -19.13 -1.52
CA GLU A 96 -5.48 -18.40 -2.34
C GLU A 96 -4.95 -17.13 -1.64
N ILE A 97 -5.83 -16.39 -0.97
CA ILE A 97 -5.41 -15.20 -0.22
C ILE A 97 -4.51 -15.58 0.95
N LYS A 98 -4.87 -16.61 1.74
CA LYS A 98 -4.06 -17.07 2.87
C LYS A 98 -2.70 -17.63 2.44
N GLU A 99 -2.65 -18.34 1.32
CA GLU A 99 -1.39 -18.87 0.75
C GLU A 99 -0.46 -17.76 0.28
N ARG A 100 -1.00 -16.67 -0.29
CA ARG A 100 -0.21 -15.50 -0.73
C ARG A 100 0.21 -14.59 0.40
N PHE A 101 -0.58 -14.52 1.48
CA PHE A 101 -0.38 -13.59 2.60
C PHE A 101 -0.35 -14.34 3.94
N THR A 102 0.79 -14.95 4.26
CA THR A 102 0.97 -15.72 5.50
C THR A 102 1.18 -14.82 6.73
N PHE A 103 1.74 -13.62 6.54
CA PHE A 103 2.06 -12.65 7.61
C PHE A 103 2.85 -13.25 8.80
N GLU A 104 3.63 -14.29 8.54
CA GLU A 104 4.47 -14.98 9.53
C GLU A 104 5.68 -14.13 9.95
N ASP A 105 6.14 -13.23 9.06
CA ASP A 105 7.28 -12.37 9.34
C ASP A 105 6.96 -11.33 10.41
N GLU A 106 7.83 -11.23 11.42
CA GLU A 106 7.72 -10.26 12.51
C GLU A 106 7.66 -8.80 12.07
N ILE A 107 8.13 -8.48 10.85
CA ILE A 107 8.05 -7.13 10.31
C ILE A 107 6.62 -6.58 10.37
N PHE A 108 5.61 -7.40 10.13
CA PHE A 108 4.19 -7.00 10.19
C PHE A 108 3.72 -6.65 11.60
N ASN A 109 4.41 -7.15 12.63
CA ASN A 109 4.18 -6.77 14.02
C ASN A 109 5.05 -5.58 14.42
N ILE A 110 6.07 -5.21 13.65
CA ILE A 110 6.93 -4.07 13.95
C ILE A 110 6.36 -2.79 13.30
N VAL A 111 5.97 -2.85 12.02
CA VAL A 111 5.59 -1.67 11.24
C VAL A 111 4.31 -0.98 11.71
N HIS A 112 3.49 -1.61 12.56
CA HIS A 112 2.25 -1.00 13.08
C HIS A 112 2.52 0.30 13.86
N VAL A 113 3.72 0.46 14.44
CA VAL A 113 4.14 1.67 15.17
C VAL A 113 4.22 2.91 14.27
N LEU A 114 4.20 2.73 12.94
CA LEU A 114 4.14 3.84 11.99
C LEU A 114 2.77 4.54 12.00
N GLU A 115 1.71 3.85 12.41
CA GLU A 115 0.37 4.42 12.37
C GLU A 115 0.19 5.38 13.56
N PRO A 116 -0.20 6.65 13.34
CA PRO A 116 -0.23 7.65 14.40
C PRO A 116 -1.06 7.25 15.61
N LYS A 117 -2.22 6.62 15.40
CA LYS A 117 -3.04 6.08 16.50
C LYS A 117 -2.28 5.14 17.42
N TYR A 118 -1.41 4.27 16.90
CA TYR A 118 -0.65 3.32 17.72
C TYR A 118 0.57 4.00 18.33
N ALA A 119 1.26 4.86 17.55
CA ALA A 119 2.41 5.61 18.02
C ALA A 119 2.09 6.50 19.23
N GLN A 120 0.92 7.15 19.24
CA GLN A 120 0.50 8.04 20.32
C GLN A 120 0.10 7.30 21.59
N THR A 121 -0.48 6.10 21.47
CA THR A 121 -0.92 5.31 22.64
C THR A 121 0.24 4.78 23.48
N TYR A 122 1.44 4.67 22.88
CA TYR A 122 2.61 4.11 23.53
C TYR A 122 2.37 2.71 24.11
N GLU A 123 1.52 1.89 23.45
CA GLU A 123 1.34 0.49 23.82
C GLU A 123 2.66 -0.27 23.67
N GLN A 124 3.34 -0.07 22.54
CA GLN A 124 4.71 -0.54 22.33
C GLN A 124 5.70 0.36 23.09
N LYS A 125 6.22 -0.14 24.22
CA LYS A 125 7.09 0.65 25.10
C LYS A 125 8.49 0.90 24.54
N SER A 126 8.98 0.00 23.69
CA SER A 126 10.32 0.11 23.13
C SER A 126 10.36 -0.33 21.66
N LEU A 127 11.25 0.32 20.90
CA LEU A 127 11.57 -0.01 19.52
C LEU A 127 12.73 -1.01 19.40
N LEU A 128 13.12 -1.66 20.51
CA LEU A 128 14.19 -2.67 20.52
C LEU A 128 13.98 -3.79 19.48
N ASN A 129 12.74 -4.25 19.31
CA ASN A 129 12.41 -5.29 18.32
C ASN A 129 12.75 -4.83 16.89
N VAL A 130 12.63 -3.52 16.60
CA VAL A 130 13.04 -2.94 15.31
C VAL A 130 14.55 -3.04 15.15
N LEU A 131 15.31 -2.68 16.19
CA LEU A 131 16.78 -2.73 16.16
C LEU A 131 17.31 -4.16 16.07
N GLN A 132 16.65 -5.12 16.72
CA GLN A 132 16.97 -6.54 16.60
C GLN A 132 16.76 -7.04 15.17
N ARG A 133 15.65 -6.65 14.52
CA ARG A 133 15.37 -7.00 13.12
C ARG A 133 16.33 -6.32 12.14
N PHE A 134 16.70 -5.08 12.41
CA PHE A 134 17.57 -4.25 11.56
C PHE A 134 18.85 -3.88 12.31
N SER A 135 19.72 -4.88 12.53
CA SER A 135 20.91 -4.75 13.38
C SER A 135 21.90 -3.67 12.95
N PHE A 136 21.92 -3.27 11.68
CA PHE A 136 22.76 -2.15 11.23
C PHE A 136 22.38 -0.81 11.89
N LEU A 137 21.13 -0.66 12.36
CA LEU A 137 20.69 0.53 13.08
C LEU A 137 21.48 0.75 14.37
N TYR A 138 22.02 -0.30 15.00
CA TYR A 138 22.88 -0.15 16.19
C TYR A 138 24.12 0.73 15.97
N GLN A 139 24.54 0.91 14.71
CA GLN A 139 25.66 1.78 14.35
C GLN A 139 25.22 3.21 14.01
N ILE A 140 23.92 3.43 13.78
CA ILE A 140 23.36 4.70 13.29
C ILE A 140 22.68 5.46 14.43
N VAL A 141 22.02 4.74 15.34
CA VAL A 141 21.22 5.33 16.41
C VAL A 141 21.77 4.98 17.79
N ASP A 142 21.67 5.93 18.71
CA ASP A 142 21.85 5.66 20.13
C ASP A 142 20.57 5.01 20.68
N ARG A 143 20.72 3.84 21.31
CA ARG A 143 19.60 3.02 21.80
C ARG A 143 18.86 3.70 22.94
N GLN A 144 19.59 4.34 23.86
CA GLN A 144 19.00 4.96 25.02
C GLN A 144 18.29 6.24 24.60
N GLU A 145 18.90 7.02 23.71
CA GLU A 145 18.27 8.21 23.16
C GLU A 145 17.05 7.87 22.30
N LEU A 146 17.09 6.79 21.50
CA LEU A 146 15.90 6.32 20.77
C LEU A 146 14.73 6.02 21.71
N ASP A 147 14.98 5.32 22.82
CA ASP A 147 13.93 4.96 23.79
C ASP A 147 13.38 6.21 24.50
N ASN A 148 14.27 7.14 24.87
CA ASN A 148 13.90 8.45 25.41
C ASN A 148 13.05 9.27 24.43
N GLU A 149 13.47 9.35 23.16
CA GLU A 149 12.78 10.05 22.07
C GLU A 149 11.40 9.43 21.82
N TRP A 150 11.31 8.10 21.75
CA TRP A 150 10.04 7.38 21.55
C TRP A 150 9.04 7.66 22.67
N ARG A 151 9.50 7.63 23.93
CA ARG A 151 8.68 7.97 25.10
C ARG A 151 8.28 9.45 25.11
N SER A 152 9.23 10.34 24.83
CA SER A 152 8.98 11.78 24.80
C SER A 152 7.95 12.16 23.74
N HIS A 153 8.01 11.53 22.55
CA HIS A 153 7.03 11.70 21.50
C HIS A 153 5.61 11.37 21.99
N ALA A 154 5.42 10.22 22.65
CA ALA A 154 4.11 9.82 23.15
C ALA A 154 3.55 10.76 24.24
N LEU A 155 4.41 11.46 24.97
CA LEU A 155 4.02 12.43 26.00
C LEU A 155 3.70 13.82 25.44
N LEU A 156 3.87 14.05 24.13
CA LEU A 156 3.52 15.33 23.52
C LEU A 156 2.02 15.64 23.68
N VAL A 157 1.71 16.93 23.80
CA VAL A 157 0.34 17.42 23.66
C VAL A 157 -0.01 17.51 22.17
N HIS A 158 -0.29 16.36 21.57
CA HIS A 158 -0.47 16.18 20.12
C HIS A 158 -1.48 17.17 19.50
N SER A 159 -2.58 17.47 20.19
CA SER A 159 -3.62 18.40 19.74
C SER A 159 -3.08 19.83 19.51
N SER A 160 -2.20 20.31 20.40
CA SER A 160 -1.63 21.66 20.30
C SER A 160 -0.63 21.82 19.15
N LEU A 161 -0.08 20.71 18.66
CA LEU A 161 0.94 20.66 17.60
C LEU A 161 0.34 20.27 16.24
N GLY A 162 -0.99 20.14 16.13
CA GLY A 162 -1.66 19.69 14.90
C GLY A 162 -1.32 18.24 14.51
N LEU A 163 -0.95 17.41 15.49
CA LEU A 163 -0.60 16.00 15.34
C LEU A 163 -1.85 15.12 15.53
N ASP A 164 -2.77 15.17 14.57
CA ASP A 164 -3.96 14.32 14.57
C ASP A 164 -3.59 12.84 14.30
N CYS A 165 -4.19 11.93 15.05
CA CYS A 165 -4.01 10.49 14.92
C CYS A 165 -4.60 9.91 13.62
N ASN A 166 -5.43 10.68 12.91
CA ASN A 166 -6.01 10.32 11.62
C ASN A 166 -5.17 10.75 10.41
N LEU A 167 -4.05 11.46 10.63
CA LEU A 167 -3.14 11.85 9.55
C LEU A 167 -2.53 10.62 8.85
N GLN A 168 -2.14 10.79 7.59
CA GLN A 168 -1.29 9.79 6.94
C GLN A 168 0.04 9.71 7.67
N ALA A 169 0.60 8.49 7.77
CA ALA A 169 1.83 8.27 8.51
C ALA A 169 2.99 9.17 8.02
N GLU A 170 3.14 9.37 6.70
CA GLU A 170 4.21 10.23 6.18
C GLU A 170 4.06 11.68 6.65
N GLU A 171 2.84 12.23 6.60
CA GLU A 171 2.54 13.60 7.02
C GLU A 171 2.73 13.76 8.53
N TYR A 172 2.25 12.78 9.30
CA TYR A 172 2.39 12.76 10.76
C TYR A 172 3.86 12.79 11.18
N TRP A 173 4.65 11.84 10.68
CA TRP A 173 6.06 11.72 11.04
C TRP A 173 6.89 12.90 10.52
N ALA A 174 6.55 13.45 9.35
CA ALA A 174 7.17 14.70 8.87
C ALA A 174 6.94 15.87 9.84
N LYS A 175 5.73 16.02 10.39
CA LYS A 175 5.45 17.05 11.40
C LYS A 175 6.26 16.81 12.69
N VAL A 176 6.30 15.57 13.18
CA VAL A 176 7.08 15.21 14.37
C VAL A 176 8.57 15.53 14.18
N PHE A 177 9.17 15.17 13.04
CA PHE A 177 10.59 15.40 12.78
C PHE A 177 10.96 16.85 12.50
N ASN A 178 9.97 17.69 12.18
CA ASN A 178 10.16 19.14 12.05
C ASN A 178 10.08 19.88 13.40
N LEU A 179 9.74 19.19 14.50
CA LEU A 179 9.77 19.78 15.83
C LEU A 179 11.22 20.04 16.27
N LYS A 180 11.44 21.26 16.78
CA LYS A 180 12.75 21.72 17.23
C LYS A 180 12.69 22.17 18.67
N ASN A 181 13.79 21.98 19.39
CA ASN A 181 13.93 22.48 20.75
C ASN A 181 14.17 24.01 20.75
N ALA A 182 14.23 24.60 21.95
CA ALA A 182 14.52 26.02 22.12
C ALA A 182 15.86 26.47 21.50
N GLY A 183 16.81 25.54 21.33
CA GLY A 183 18.09 25.74 20.65
C GLY A 183 18.05 25.48 19.14
N ASN A 184 16.87 25.38 18.53
CA ASN A 184 16.66 25.13 17.09
C ASN A 184 17.29 23.81 16.57
N SER A 185 17.55 22.85 17.46
CA SER A 185 18.08 21.52 17.14
C SER A 185 16.93 20.51 17.01
N GLU A 186 17.13 19.49 16.16
CA GLU A 186 16.17 18.39 15.98
C GLU A 186 15.98 17.61 17.29
N ILE A 187 14.74 17.39 17.70
CA ILE A 187 14.42 16.69 18.96
C ILE A 187 14.49 15.16 18.79
N TYR A 188 14.12 14.65 17.61
CA TYR A 188 13.84 13.24 17.36
C TYR A 188 14.78 12.62 16.33
N LYS A 189 16.09 12.82 16.48
CA LYS A 189 17.08 12.42 15.46
C LYS A 189 17.16 10.90 15.30
N ASN A 190 17.19 10.15 16.40
CA ASN A 190 17.33 8.70 16.37
C ASN A 190 16.03 8.04 15.87
N LEU A 191 14.89 8.53 16.38
CA LEU A 191 13.56 8.08 15.97
C LEU A 191 13.32 8.36 14.49
N LYS A 192 13.76 9.51 13.97
CA LYS A 192 13.71 9.84 12.55
C LYS A 192 14.43 8.80 11.69
N ALA A 193 15.61 8.35 12.08
CA ALA A 193 16.35 7.33 11.32
C ALA A 193 15.59 5.99 11.27
N VAL A 194 15.05 5.54 12.42
CA VAL A 194 14.32 4.28 12.52
C VAL A 194 13.01 4.33 11.71
N VAL A 195 12.20 5.37 11.93
CA VAL A 195 10.90 5.51 11.25
C VAL A 195 11.10 5.73 9.75
N SER A 196 12.10 6.51 9.33
CA SER A 196 12.40 6.71 7.91
C SER A 196 12.75 5.39 7.23
N LEU A 197 13.54 4.53 7.87
CA LEU A 197 13.82 3.18 7.35
C LEU A 197 12.51 2.41 7.13
N LEU A 198 11.66 2.36 8.17
CA LEU A 198 10.39 1.63 8.10
C LEU A 198 9.44 2.18 7.04
N LEU A 199 9.44 3.50 6.80
CA LEU A 199 8.67 4.15 5.73
C LEU A 199 9.28 3.92 4.34
N ILE A 200 10.55 3.58 4.20
CA ILE A 200 11.16 3.30 2.89
C ILE A 200 11.00 1.82 2.49
N LEU A 201 10.64 0.94 3.43
CA LEU A 201 10.36 -0.47 3.14
C LEU A 201 9.22 -0.59 2.13
N SER A 202 9.58 -0.76 0.85
CA SER A 202 8.65 -0.93 -0.24
C SER A 202 8.02 -2.32 -0.17
N PHE A 203 6.70 -2.37 -0.32
CA PHE A 203 5.95 -3.63 -0.39
C PHE A 203 5.28 -3.84 -1.75
N SER A 204 4.96 -2.77 -2.49
CA SER A 204 4.26 -2.88 -3.76
C SER A 204 5.21 -2.77 -4.93
N ASN A 205 5.18 -3.78 -5.81
CA ASN A 205 5.78 -3.71 -7.13
C ASN A 205 5.03 -2.73 -8.04
N ALA A 206 3.89 -2.15 -7.63
CA ALA A 206 3.10 -1.24 -8.47
C ALA A 206 3.90 -0.03 -8.97
N SER A 207 4.82 0.52 -8.17
CA SER A 207 5.70 1.60 -8.62
C SER A 207 6.64 1.14 -9.74
N VAL A 208 7.13 -0.10 -9.63
CA VAL A 208 8.00 -0.74 -10.62
C VAL A 208 7.21 -1.14 -11.87
N GLU A 209 6.00 -1.68 -11.72
CA GLU A 209 5.09 -2.02 -12.82
C GLU A 209 4.64 -0.77 -13.60
N ARG A 210 4.41 0.35 -12.89
CA ARG A 210 4.12 1.65 -13.52
C ARG A 210 5.32 2.16 -14.29
N LEU A 211 6.53 2.02 -13.73
CA LEU A 211 7.78 2.33 -14.44
C LEU A 211 7.96 1.43 -15.67
N PHE A 212 7.64 0.14 -15.59
CA PHE A 212 7.70 -0.78 -16.73
C PHE A 212 6.65 -0.46 -17.81
N SER A 213 5.44 -0.07 -17.40
CA SER A 213 4.42 0.42 -18.32
C SER A 213 4.89 1.69 -19.03
N ASP A 214 5.50 2.63 -18.30
CA ASP A 214 6.10 3.83 -18.87
C ASP A 214 7.29 3.51 -19.80
N LEU A 215 8.11 2.54 -19.44
CA LEU A 215 9.18 2.01 -20.30
C LEU A 215 8.61 1.43 -21.60
N ASN A 216 7.53 0.66 -21.54
CA ASN A 216 6.86 0.12 -22.72
C ASN A 216 6.22 1.23 -23.58
N ASN A 217 5.69 2.29 -22.97
CA ASN A 217 5.18 3.44 -23.69
C ASN A 217 6.30 4.26 -24.38
N VAL A 218 7.49 4.32 -23.77
CA VAL A 218 8.68 4.97 -24.37
C VAL A 218 9.27 4.10 -25.49
N LYS A 219 9.32 2.78 -25.29
CA LYS A 219 9.74 1.78 -26.27
C LYS A 219 8.53 1.22 -27.01
N THR A 220 7.97 1.99 -27.93
CA THR A 220 6.95 1.46 -28.84
C THR A 220 7.58 0.60 -29.94
N ASP A 221 6.78 -0.22 -30.62
CA ASP A 221 7.25 -1.06 -31.75
C ASP A 221 7.92 -0.26 -32.87
N LEU A 222 7.58 1.03 -33.00
CA LEU A 222 8.18 1.98 -33.96
C LEU A 222 9.40 2.74 -33.40
N LYS A 223 9.66 2.71 -32.09
CA LYS A 223 10.75 3.42 -31.38
C LYS A 223 11.57 2.48 -30.49
N ASN A 224 11.98 1.35 -31.03
CA ASN A 224 12.68 0.28 -30.30
C ASN A 224 14.21 0.42 -30.22
N ARG A 225 14.83 1.36 -30.96
CA ARG A 225 16.30 1.60 -30.98
C ARG A 225 16.74 2.83 -30.15
N LEU A 226 16.21 2.98 -28.94
CA LEU A 226 16.69 4.00 -28.00
C LEU A 226 17.85 3.46 -27.17
N LYS A 227 18.92 4.24 -27.05
CA LYS A 227 20.00 3.95 -26.10
C LYS A 227 19.45 4.02 -24.67
N THR A 228 19.98 3.20 -23.77
CA THR A 228 19.56 3.14 -22.37
C THR A 228 19.61 4.52 -21.70
N ASP A 229 20.65 5.30 -21.97
CA ASP A 229 20.81 6.66 -21.42
C ASP A 229 19.66 7.59 -21.87
N THR A 230 19.22 7.46 -23.12
CA THR A 230 18.09 8.24 -23.64
C THR A 230 16.78 7.83 -22.99
N VAL A 231 16.56 6.53 -22.80
CA VAL A 231 15.36 6.02 -22.10
C VAL A 231 15.35 6.50 -20.64
N ALA A 232 16.48 6.40 -19.95
CA ALA A 232 16.64 6.89 -18.58
C ALA A 232 16.39 8.40 -18.48
N ALA A 233 16.94 9.20 -19.40
CA ALA A 233 16.74 10.64 -19.45
C ALA A 233 15.27 11.01 -19.69
N ILE A 234 14.56 10.30 -20.58
CA ILE A 234 13.13 10.53 -20.84
C ILE A 234 12.30 10.22 -19.61
N LEU A 235 12.55 9.08 -18.94
CA LEU A 235 11.84 8.71 -17.72
C LEU A 235 12.09 9.71 -16.58
N ALA A 236 13.35 10.08 -16.34
CA ALA A 236 13.71 11.07 -15.33
C ALA A 236 13.08 12.43 -15.60
N THR A 237 13.03 12.85 -16.88
CA THR A 237 12.37 14.10 -17.28
C THR A 237 10.86 14.04 -17.04
N LYS A 238 10.21 12.94 -17.44
CA LYS A 238 8.77 12.73 -17.23
C LYS A 238 8.42 12.76 -15.74
N ASP A 239 9.23 12.09 -14.93
CA ASP A 239 9.04 12.05 -13.48
C ASP A 239 9.28 13.42 -12.83
N SER A 240 10.31 14.16 -13.25
CA SER A 240 10.56 15.53 -12.79
C SER A 240 9.41 16.48 -13.12
N ILE A 241 8.83 16.39 -14.33
CA ILE A 241 7.67 17.21 -14.74
C ILE A 241 6.45 16.87 -13.87
N LYS A 242 6.23 15.57 -13.57
CA LYS A 242 5.15 15.12 -12.69
C LYS A 242 5.30 15.72 -11.28
N HIS A 243 6.50 15.70 -10.71
CA HIS A 243 6.79 16.28 -9.39
C HIS A 243 6.60 17.80 -9.33
N GLN A 244 6.82 18.52 -10.45
CA GLN A 244 6.59 19.97 -10.55
C GLN A 244 5.11 20.35 -10.73
N GLY A 245 4.20 19.38 -10.63
CA GLY A 245 2.75 19.60 -10.75
C GLY A 245 2.21 19.42 -12.16
N GLY A 246 2.94 18.69 -13.01
CA GLY A 246 2.52 18.26 -14.34
C GLY A 246 2.86 19.23 -15.46
N ILE A 247 2.57 18.81 -16.70
CA ILE A 247 2.96 19.54 -17.92
C ILE A 247 2.40 20.96 -17.99
N LEU A 248 1.24 21.20 -17.37
CA LEU A 248 0.57 22.51 -17.36
C LEU A 248 1.33 23.54 -16.51
N LYS A 249 2.16 23.10 -15.57
CA LYS A 249 2.99 23.96 -14.71
C LYS A 249 4.47 23.95 -15.09
N PHE A 250 4.83 23.15 -16.09
CA PHE A 250 6.20 23.05 -16.55
C PHE A 250 6.56 24.28 -17.38
N THR A 251 7.54 25.05 -16.91
CA THR A 251 8.13 26.14 -17.67
C THR A 251 9.53 25.73 -18.11
N PRO A 252 9.79 25.60 -19.42
CA PRO A 252 11.12 25.27 -19.92
C PRO A 252 12.14 26.33 -19.51
N ILE A 253 13.33 25.91 -19.12
CA ILE A 253 14.43 26.82 -18.81
C ILE A 253 14.95 27.41 -20.13
N ASP A 254 15.41 28.67 -20.14
CA ASP A 254 15.93 29.34 -21.35
C ASP A 254 16.97 28.52 -22.13
N LYS A 255 17.77 27.71 -21.44
CA LYS A 255 18.73 26.79 -22.07
C LYS A 255 18.05 25.72 -22.94
N MET A 256 16.91 25.19 -22.51
CA MET A 256 16.12 24.19 -23.25
C MET A 256 15.50 24.82 -24.51
N ILE A 257 14.98 26.04 -24.39
CA ILE A 257 14.42 26.81 -25.52
C ILE A 257 15.52 27.13 -26.55
N LYS A 258 16.72 27.48 -26.09
CA LYS A 258 17.88 27.71 -26.97
C LYS A 258 18.36 26.44 -27.67
N MET A 259 18.32 25.29 -26.99
CA MET A 259 18.65 24.00 -27.60
C MET A 259 17.66 23.59 -28.68
N GLU A 260 16.35 23.78 -28.47
CA GLU A 260 15.32 23.52 -29.49
C GLU A 260 15.55 24.35 -30.76
N LYS A 261 15.85 25.65 -30.59
CA LYS A 261 16.17 26.54 -31.73
C LYS A 261 17.41 26.08 -32.50
N ASN A 262 18.42 25.54 -31.82
CA ASN A 262 19.62 25.01 -32.49
C ASN A 262 19.39 23.66 -33.18
N VAL A 263 18.46 22.84 -32.70
CA VAL A 263 18.06 21.59 -33.36
C VAL A 263 17.28 21.89 -34.65
N ASN A 264 16.36 22.87 -34.64
CA ASN A 264 15.65 23.27 -35.87
C ASN A 264 16.57 23.91 -36.92
N VAL A 265 17.63 24.61 -36.51
CA VAL A 265 18.63 25.16 -37.45
C VAL A 265 19.53 24.07 -38.05
N SER A 266 19.74 22.95 -37.36
CA SER A 266 20.53 21.83 -37.88
C SER A 266 19.72 20.90 -38.80
N VAL A 267 18.39 20.83 -38.64
CA VAL A 267 17.52 20.13 -39.60
C VAL A 267 17.34 20.94 -40.90
N GLN A 268 17.25 22.27 -40.83
CA GLN A 268 17.15 23.12 -42.04
C GLN A 268 18.46 23.24 -42.86
N ARG A 269 19.61 22.84 -42.31
CA ARG A 269 20.90 22.91 -43.02
C ARG A 269 21.24 21.69 -43.87
N VAL A 270 20.37 20.68 -43.94
CA VAL A 270 20.60 19.47 -44.75
C VAL A 270 19.96 19.56 -46.15
N ASP A 271 19.13 20.57 -46.43
CA ASP A 271 18.37 20.67 -47.70
C ASP A 271 18.97 21.60 -48.77
N PHE A 272 20.29 21.85 -48.77
CA PHE A 272 20.94 22.58 -49.86
C PHE A 272 22.37 22.08 -50.13
N LEU A 273 22.51 20.83 -50.61
CA LEU A 273 23.64 20.40 -51.45
C LEU A 273 23.21 19.19 -52.30
N THR A 274 22.47 19.46 -53.38
CA THR A 274 22.49 18.70 -54.64
C THR A 274 22.51 19.70 -55.78
#